data_AF-A0A2N0QTT9-F1
#
_entry.id   AF-A0A2N0QTT9-F1
#
_cell.length_a   1.000
_cell.length_b   1.000
_cell.length_c   1.000
_cell.angle_alpha   90.00
_cell.angle_beta   90.00
_cell.angle_gamma   90.00
#
_symmetry.space_group_name_H-M   'P 1'
#
loop_
_entity.id
_entity.type
_entity.pdbx_description
1 polymer ?
#
loop_
_entity_poly.entity_id
_entity_poly.type
_entity_poly.pdbx_seq_one_letter_code
_entity_poly.pdbx_strand_id
1 'polypeptide(L)'
;APVDGKVLEAKVIPGQTYLEVNVKKHSNGKHRLIPTRALDAPDSPGYQFCQARGLIVIDSPKVGKVAVLPIGMAQVSSVVLSVEEEHEVKKGEEISYFQFGGSDIVLLFQAQSKVKILADKHKHYRVGEQIAIAHIAE
;
A
#
# COMPACT_ATOMS: atom_id res chain seq x y z
N ALA A 1 5.45 7.20 9.34
CA ALA A 1 5.96 5.92 9.84
C ALA A 1 4.94 5.34 10.79
N PRO A 2 4.53 4.07 10.62
CA PRO A 2 3.59 3.40 11.53
C PRO A 2 4.19 3.12 12.91
N VAL A 3 5.52 3.03 13.00
CA VAL A 3 6.30 2.74 14.20
C VAL A 3 7.55 3.63 14.24
N ASP A 4 8.11 3.83 15.44
CA ASP A 4 9.47 4.34 15.60
C ASP A 4 10.51 3.24 15.35
N GLY A 5 11.64 3.61 14.76
CA GLY A 5 12.76 2.68 14.51
C GLY A 5 13.68 3.12 13.37
N LYS A 6 14.65 2.25 13.07
CA LYS A 6 15.63 2.45 12.02
C LYS A 6 15.14 1.91 10.69
N VAL A 7 15.26 2.69 9.62
CA VAL A 7 14.98 2.23 8.25
C VAL A 7 16.11 1.31 7.79
N LEU A 8 15.79 0.05 7.52
CA LEU A 8 16.73 -0.96 7.00
C LEU A 8 16.76 -1.03 5.48
N GLU A 9 15.68 -0.60 4.83
CA GLU A 9 15.58 -0.59 3.36
C GLU A 9 14.56 0.46 2.96
N ALA A 10 14.88 1.24 1.92
CA ALA A 10 13.96 2.21 1.32
C ALA A 10 14.22 2.25 -0.19
N LYS A 11 13.30 1.71 -1.00
CA LYS A 11 13.42 1.75 -2.46
C LYS A 11 12.09 1.74 -3.18
N VAL A 12 12.08 2.35 -4.37
CA VAL A 12 10.97 2.22 -5.32
C VAL A 12 11.20 0.98 -6.17
N ILE A 13 10.21 0.09 -6.20
CA ILE A 13 10.17 -1.09 -7.06
C ILE A 13 9.36 -0.72 -8.29
N PRO A 14 9.98 -0.70 -9.49
CA PRO A 14 9.27 -0.45 -10.73
C PRO A 14 8.18 -1.50 -10.95
N GLY A 15 7.06 -1.05 -11.48
CA GLY A 15 5.95 -1.91 -11.86
C GLY A 15 5.17 -1.27 -13.00
N GLN A 16 4.06 -1.92 -13.35
CA GLN A 16 3.14 -1.43 -14.35
C GLN A 16 2.36 -0.22 -13.83
N THR A 17 1.97 0.64 -14.75
CA THR A 17 1.00 1.72 -14.53
C THR A 17 -0.04 1.53 -15.62
N TYR A 18 -1.12 0.83 -15.29
CA TYR A 18 -2.14 0.48 -16.27
C TYR A 18 -3.54 0.57 -15.66
N LEU A 19 -4.52 0.79 -16.55
CA LEU A 19 -5.94 0.70 -16.25
C LEU A 19 -6.48 -0.54 -16.94
N GLU A 20 -7.30 -1.34 -16.24
CA GLU A 20 -7.97 -2.47 -16.88
C GLU A 20 -9.02 -1.98 -17.88
N VAL A 21 -8.92 -2.47 -19.12
CA VAL A 21 -9.86 -2.16 -20.20
C VAL A 21 -10.70 -3.38 -20.50
N ASN A 22 -11.99 -3.28 -20.20
CA ASN A 22 -12.94 -4.36 -20.41
C ASN A 22 -13.52 -4.35 -21.84
N VAL A 23 -13.51 -5.52 -22.49
CA VAL A 23 -13.95 -5.71 -23.87
C VAL A 23 -15.03 -6.79 -23.94
N LYS A 24 -16.14 -6.52 -24.63
CA LYS A 24 -17.21 -7.51 -24.86
C LYS A 24 -17.27 -7.91 -26.33
N LYS A 25 -17.42 -9.21 -26.58
CA LYS A 25 -17.74 -9.74 -27.91
C LYS A 25 -19.24 -9.59 -28.16
N HIS A 26 -19.60 -8.88 -29.22
CA HIS A 26 -21.00 -8.72 -29.63
C HIS A 26 -21.47 -9.88 -30.52
N SER A 27 -22.79 -10.02 -30.67
CA SER A 27 -23.43 -11.05 -31.51
C SER A 27 -22.98 -11.02 -32.97
N ASN A 28 -22.52 -9.88 -33.47
CA ASN A 28 -21.94 -9.72 -34.81
C ASN A 28 -20.45 -10.12 -34.88
N GLY A 29 -19.90 -10.76 -33.86
CA GLY A 29 -18.52 -11.21 -33.77
C GLY A 29 -17.48 -10.11 -33.47
N LYS A 30 -17.87 -8.82 -33.46
CA LYS A 30 -16.95 -7.71 -33.21
C LYS A 30 -16.73 -7.50 -31.71
N HIS A 31 -15.49 -7.22 -31.34
CA HIS A 31 -15.12 -6.76 -30.02
C HIS A 31 -15.42 -5.27 -29.89
N ARG A 32 -16.05 -4.85 -28.80
CA ARG A 32 -16.24 -3.44 -28.46
C ARG A 32 -15.85 -3.20 -27.01
N LEU A 33 -15.29 -2.02 -26.76
CA LEU A 33 -15.03 -1.53 -25.41
C LEU A 33 -16.34 -1.45 -24.64
N ILE A 34 -16.32 -1.84 -23.38
CA ILE A 34 -17.42 -1.60 -22.45
C ILE A 34 -17.16 -0.22 -21.82
N PRO A 35 -17.94 0.82 -22.16
CA PRO A 35 -17.76 2.12 -21.54
C PRO A 35 -18.25 2.08 -20.09
N THR A 36 -17.33 1.96 -19.15
CA THR A 36 -17.62 2.11 -17.73
C THR A 36 -17.48 3.57 -17.36
N ARG A 37 -18.58 4.23 -17.00
CA ARG A 37 -18.58 5.63 -16.51
C ARG A 37 -18.39 5.68 -14.99
N ALA A 38 -17.48 4.85 -14.48
CA ALA A 38 -17.08 4.83 -13.09
C ALA A 38 -15.55 4.82 -13.04
N LEU A 39 -14.99 5.59 -12.11
CA LEU A 39 -13.59 5.52 -11.72
C LEU A 39 -13.47 4.31 -10.79
N ASP A 40 -13.35 3.13 -11.37
CA ASP A 40 -13.21 1.87 -10.63
C ASP A 40 -11.91 1.18 -11.06
N ALA A 41 -11.12 0.77 -10.07
CA ALA A 41 -9.90 0.02 -10.27
C ALA A 41 -10.16 -1.43 -9.82
N PRO A 42 -9.71 -2.45 -10.58
CA PRO A 42 -9.95 -3.84 -10.20
C PRO A 42 -9.35 -4.15 -8.82
N ASP A 43 -10.16 -4.72 -7.93
CA ASP A 43 -9.75 -5.21 -6.60
C ASP A 43 -9.17 -6.65 -6.67
N SER A 44 -8.60 -7.03 -7.82
CA SER A 44 -7.97 -8.34 -7.98
C SER A 44 -6.51 -8.26 -7.52
N PRO A 45 -5.97 -9.30 -6.83
CA PRO A 45 -4.59 -9.25 -6.33
C PRO A 45 -3.54 -8.99 -7.43
N GLY A 46 -3.78 -9.50 -8.64
CA GLY A 46 -2.90 -9.28 -9.78
C GLY A 46 -2.80 -7.81 -10.19
N TYR A 47 -3.87 -7.04 -9.99
CA TYR A 47 -3.85 -5.61 -10.26
C TYR A 47 -2.89 -4.88 -9.31
N GLN A 48 -2.95 -5.15 -8.01
CA GLN A 48 -2.11 -4.52 -6.98
C GLN A 48 -0.64 -4.96 -7.03
N PHE A 49 -0.36 -6.27 -7.23
CA PHE A 49 1.01 -6.78 -7.18
C PHE A 49 1.90 -6.36 -8.35
N CYS A 50 1.28 -6.05 -9.50
CA CYS A 50 2.00 -5.62 -10.68
C CYS A 50 2.33 -4.13 -10.67
N GLN A 51 1.75 -3.32 -9.78
CA GLN A 51 1.95 -1.87 -9.80
C GLN A 51 3.33 -1.45 -9.29
N ALA A 52 3.76 -0.28 -9.74
CA ALA A 52 4.86 0.44 -9.11
C ALA A 52 4.55 0.66 -7.62
N ARG A 53 5.54 0.39 -6.77
CA ARG A 53 5.37 0.42 -5.31
C ARG A 53 6.64 0.82 -4.61
N GLY A 54 6.50 1.39 -3.43
CA GLY A 54 7.61 1.57 -2.50
C GLY A 54 7.81 0.33 -1.64
N LEU A 55 9.00 0.17 -1.12
CA LEU A 55 9.32 -0.72 -0.02
C LEU A 55 10.10 0.08 1.01
N ILE A 56 9.57 0.15 2.22
CA ILE A 56 10.26 0.71 3.39
C ILE A 56 10.23 -0.35 4.49
N VAL A 57 11.39 -0.80 4.96
CA VAL A 57 11.48 -1.74 6.10
C VAL A 57 12.00 -0.98 7.30
N ILE A 58 11.25 -0.98 8.40
CA ILE A 58 11.60 -0.30 9.66
C ILE A 58 11.85 -1.37 10.72
N ASP A 59 13.01 -1.37 11.37
CA ASP A 59 13.30 -2.18 12.55
C ASP A 59 12.91 -1.41 13.80
N SER A 60 11.77 -1.75 14.38
CA SER A 60 11.29 -1.13 15.60
C SER A 60 11.79 -1.90 16.82
N PRO A 61 12.44 -1.26 17.80
CA PRO A 61 12.86 -1.93 19.03
C PRO A 61 11.68 -2.43 19.87
N LYS A 62 10.47 -1.93 19.62
CA LYS A 62 9.25 -2.33 20.34
C LYS A 62 8.44 -3.36 19.57
N VAL A 63 8.31 -3.21 18.26
CA VAL A 63 7.36 -4.00 17.44
C VAL A 63 8.08 -5.08 16.62
N GLY A 64 9.39 -5.01 16.46
CA GLY A 64 10.13 -5.78 15.46
C GLY A 64 10.04 -5.15 14.08
N LYS A 65 10.33 -5.93 13.03
CA LYS A 65 10.35 -5.42 11.66
C LYS A 65 8.95 -5.16 11.12
N VAL A 66 8.77 -3.98 10.53
CA VAL A 66 7.54 -3.58 9.84
C VAL A 66 7.91 -3.12 8.44
N ALA A 67 7.38 -3.79 7.42
CA ALA A 67 7.48 -3.32 6.05
C ALA A 67 6.23 -2.49 5.70
N VAL A 68 6.45 -1.35 5.09
CA VAL A 68 5.43 -0.44 4.55
C VAL A 68 5.59 -0.42 3.04
N LEU A 69 4.52 -0.76 2.33
CA LEU A 69 4.50 -0.73 0.87
C LEU A 69 3.42 0.25 0.41
N PRO A 70 3.78 1.50 0.08
CA PRO A 70 2.91 2.40 -0.67
C PRO A 70 2.75 1.84 -2.09
N ILE A 71 1.52 1.55 -2.50
CA ILE A 71 1.19 0.95 -3.80
C ILE A 71 0.53 2.01 -4.67
N GLY A 72 1.16 2.33 -5.80
CA GLY A 72 0.54 3.16 -6.83
C GLY A 72 -0.63 2.44 -7.49
N MET A 73 -1.65 3.18 -7.96
CA MET A 73 -2.82 2.58 -8.62
C MET A 73 -3.22 3.35 -9.88
N ALA A 74 -3.69 2.62 -10.89
CA ALA A 74 -4.42 3.13 -12.06
C ALA A 74 -3.83 4.42 -12.66
N GLN A 75 -4.49 5.55 -12.39
CA GLN A 75 -4.18 6.86 -12.95
C GLN A 75 -3.05 7.57 -12.18
N VAL A 76 -2.63 7.01 -11.04
CA VAL A 76 -1.65 7.59 -10.12
C VAL A 76 -0.74 6.55 -9.52
N SER A 77 0.46 6.43 -10.10
CA SER A 77 1.47 5.49 -9.62
C SER A 77 2.73 6.14 -9.08
N SER A 78 2.69 7.45 -8.79
CA SER A 78 3.83 8.13 -8.17
C SER A 78 3.98 7.69 -6.72
N VAL A 79 5.06 6.96 -6.46
CA VAL A 79 5.50 6.64 -5.10
C VAL A 79 6.81 7.35 -4.86
N VAL A 80 6.77 8.38 -4.02
CA VAL A 80 7.97 9.15 -3.64
C VAL A 80 8.29 8.81 -2.19
N LEU A 81 9.53 8.37 -1.94
CA LEU A 81 10.02 8.11 -0.60
C LEU A 81 10.62 9.39 -0.03
N SER A 82 10.34 9.65 1.25
CA SER A 82 10.90 10.80 2.00
C SER A 82 12.03 10.36 2.94
N VAL A 83 12.39 9.07 2.93
CA VAL A 83 13.43 8.47 3.76
C VAL A 83 14.35 7.58 2.93
N GLU A 84 15.54 7.35 3.46
CA GLU A 84 16.56 6.46 2.92
C GLU A 84 16.97 5.42 3.97
N GLU A 85 17.77 4.44 3.56
CA GLU A 85 18.38 3.46 4.47
C GLU A 85 19.17 4.17 5.58
N GLU A 86 19.22 3.55 6.77
CA GLU A 86 19.85 4.07 7.99
C GLU A 86 19.13 5.25 8.68
N HIS A 87 18.09 5.84 8.09
CA HIS A 87 17.32 6.92 8.73
C HIS A 87 16.55 6.42 9.97
N GLU A 88 16.68 7.12 11.10
CA GLU A 88 15.90 6.91 12.32
C GLU A 88 14.59 7.71 12.29
N VAL A 89 13.44 7.02 12.21
CA VAL A 89 12.13 7.66 12.12
C VAL A 89 11.35 7.60 13.44
N LYS A 90 10.52 8.62 13.70
CA LYS A 90 9.53 8.61 14.77
C LYS A 90 8.16 8.17 14.27
N LYS A 91 7.37 7.56 15.16
CA LYS A 91 5.97 7.23 14.86
C LYS A 91 5.22 8.50 14.46
N GLY A 92 4.56 8.45 13.31
CA GLY A 92 3.85 9.58 12.71
C GLY A 92 4.67 10.45 11.74
N GLU A 93 5.99 10.25 11.66
CA GLU A 93 6.86 11.01 10.74
C GLU A 93 6.56 10.69 9.26
N GLU A 94 6.75 11.63 8.34
CA GLU A 94 6.56 11.34 6.92
C GLU A 94 7.64 10.36 6.41
N ILE A 95 7.23 9.31 5.69
CA ILE A 95 8.18 8.34 5.09
C ILE A 95 8.02 8.19 3.58
N SER A 96 6.88 8.60 3.06
CA SER A 96 6.56 8.58 1.64
C SER A 96 5.27 9.34 1.39
N TYR A 97 5.05 9.76 0.16
CA TYR A 97 3.79 10.33 -0.28
C TYR A 97 3.48 9.94 -1.73
N PHE A 98 2.22 10.09 -2.09
CA PHE A 98 1.74 10.02 -3.47
C PHE A 98 1.50 11.45 -3.97
N GLN A 99 1.85 11.76 -5.21
CA GLN A 99 1.63 13.12 -5.74
C GLN A 99 0.17 13.38 -6.11
N PHE A 100 -0.64 12.33 -6.28
CA PHE A 100 -2.08 12.42 -6.50
C PHE A 100 -2.78 11.24 -5.79
N GLY A 101 -4.11 11.29 -5.59
CA GLY A 101 -4.84 10.33 -4.74
C GLY A 101 -5.24 9.01 -5.44
N GLY A 102 -5.86 8.10 -4.66
CA GLY A 102 -6.39 6.83 -5.17
C GLY A 102 -5.46 5.61 -5.01
N SER A 103 -4.56 5.64 -4.03
CA SER A 103 -3.53 4.63 -3.78
C SER A 103 -3.81 3.74 -2.56
N ASP A 104 -3.08 2.63 -2.47
CA ASP A 104 -3.17 1.67 -1.36
C ASP A 104 -1.88 1.69 -0.51
N ILE A 105 -1.99 1.25 0.74
CA ILE A 105 -0.84 0.97 1.61
C ILE A 105 -0.97 -0.44 2.18
N VAL A 106 0.06 -1.25 1.98
CA VAL A 106 0.20 -2.55 2.64
C VAL A 106 1.17 -2.43 3.80
N LEU A 107 0.76 -2.91 4.96
CA LEU A 107 1.62 -3.07 6.14
C LEU A 107 1.85 -4.55 6.38
N LEU A 108 3.12 -4.96 6.46
CA LEU A 108 3.54 -6.30 6.80
C LEU A 108 4.33 -6.27 8.11
N PHE A 109 3.91 -7.07 9.07
CA PHE A 109 4.53 -7.16 10.38
C PHE A 109 5.27 -8.48 10.51
N GLN A 110 6.45 -8.44 11.15
CA GLN A 110 7.16 -9.65 11.55
C GLN A 110 6.27 -10.50 12.48
N ALA A 111 6.32 -11.83 12.36
CA ALA A 111 5.41 -12.71 13.10
C ALA A 111 5.42 -12.48 14.63
N GLN A 112 6.58 -12.13 15.20
CA GLN A 112 6.74 -11.84 16.63
C GLN A 112 6.01 -10.59 17.11
N SER A 113 5.63 -9.66 16.22
CA SER A 113 4.84 -8.47 16.56
C SER A 113 3.45 -8.81 17.10
N LYS A 114 2.96 -10.05 16.84
CA LYS A 114 1.66 -10.57 17.31
C LYS A 114 0.51 -9.56 17.10
N VAL A 115 0.46 -8.95 15.92
CA VAL A 115 -0.54 -7.91 15.64
C VAL A 115 -1.95 -8.50 15.72
N LYS A 116 -2.79 -7.91 16.58
CA LYS A 116 -4.22 -8.20 16.65
C LYS A 116 -4.97 -7.07 15.97
N ILE A 117 -5.60 -7.39 14.84
CA ILE A 117 -6.50 -6.48 14.13
C ILE A 117 -7.79 -6.35 14.93
N LEU A 118 -8.13 -5.11 15.27
CA LEU A 118 -9.37 -4.74 15.95
C LEU A 118 -10.41 -4.20 14.97
N ALA A 119 -9.98 -3.85 13.76
CA ALA A 119 -10.83 -3.33 12.71
C ALA A 119 -11.77 -4.40 12.13
N ASP A 120 -13.01 -4.00 11.86
CA ASP A 120 -14.03 -4.80 11.21
C ASP A 120 -13.98 -4.59 9.70
N LYS A 121 -14.21 -5.66 8.94
CA LYS A 121 -14.34 -5.56 7.47
C LYS A 121 -15.52 -4.64 7.10
N HIS A 122 -15.34 -3.88 6.03
CA HIS A 122 -16.35 -2.95 5.48
C HIS A 122 -16.73 -1.77 6.39
N LYS A 123 -16.05 -1.57 7.52
CA LYS A 123 -16.21 -0.39 8.36
C LYS A 123 -15.15 0.66 7.99
N HIS A 124 -15.61 1.89 7.77
CA HIS A 124 -14.71 3.02 7.53
C HIS A 124 -14.17 3.55 8.87
N TYR A 125 -12.85 3.70 8.96
CA TYR A 125 -12.15 4.27 10.11
C TYR A 125 -11.55 5.63 9.75
N ARG A 126 -11.72 6.62 10.61
CA ARG A 126 -11.12 7.95 10.45
C ARG A 126 -9.62 7.91 10.77
N VAL A 127 -8.86 8.85 10.21
CA VAL A 127 -7.44 9.01 10.54
C VAL A 127 -7.26 9.17 12.05
N GLY A 128 -6.36 8.37 12.61
CA GLY A 128 -6.07 8.34 14.06
C GLY A 128 -6.93 7.36 14.86
N GLU A 129 -7.97 6.76 14.29
CA GLU A 129 -8.69 5.69 14.97
C GLU A 129 -7.86 4.41 15.09
N GLN A 130 -8.03 3.72 16.20
CA GLN A 130 -7.31 2.48 16.47
C GLN A 130 -7.88 1.32 15.66
N ILE A 131 -7.06 0.76 14.77
CA ILE A 131 -7.44 -0.38 13.93
C ILE A 131 -6.74 -1.69 14.33
N ALA A 132 -5.68 -1.61 15.13
CA ALA A 132 -4.90 -2.77 15.57
C ALA A 132 -4.10 -2.47 16.84
N ILE A 133 -3.63 -3.54 17.49
CA ILE A 133 -2.60 -3.50 18.54
C ILE A 133 -1.47 -4.45 18.16
N ALA A 134 -0.24 -4.06 18.49
CA ALA A 134 0.93 -4.94 18.43
C ALA A 134 1.43 -5.17 19.86
N HIS A 135 1.94 -6.37 20.14
CA HIS A 135 2.61 -6.65 21.40
C HIS A 135 4.10 -6.31 21.28
N ILE A 136 4.74 -6.03 22.40
CA ILE A 136 6.19 -5.81 22.42
C ILE A 136 6.86 -7.11 21.94
N ALA A 137 7.72 -6.99 20.93
CA ALA A 137 8.56 -8.08 20.49
C ALA A 137 9.63 -8.30 21.57
N GLU A 138 9.49 -9.37 22.35
CA GLU A 138 10.54 -9.91 23.22
C GLU A 138 11.53 -10.75 22.40
#